data_AF-A0A4S8KKU1-F1
#
_entry.id   AF-A0A4S8KKU1-F1
#
_cell.length_a   1.000
_cell.length_b   1.000
_cell.length_c   1.000
_cell.angle_alpha   90.00
_cell.angle_beta   90.00
_cell.angle_gamma   90.00
#
_symmetry.space_group_name_H-M   'P 1'
#
loop_
_entity.id
_entity.type
_entity.pdbx_description
1 polymer ?
#
loop_
_entity_poly.entity_id
_entity_poly.type
_entity_poly.pdbx_seq_one_letter_code
_entity_poly.pdbx_strand_id
1 'polypeptide(L)'
;MELPQRTTSLNLLGVPAEVFDTILGFVTVADQVSLCHVCKLLFRPTARRLYRRIQLNTPSQVVMCCRTLASNEALASFVRELTLNPLRDASSGRQYLLYGYYSLISRAFRNLHNLQELNLAGIRHERSHGFVLFQHTFPDLKHLSVDLPLDNSRFASFLERNHSLISLNLASLWSPWGEELEEVREEVKAKKEFLRTMKPISLPRLSSLTGSAAYVPLLARNASLSTSIIVWDVSGTDEEQAEQVEGEGIGRSAGTPFDEVFEVLETSSKETMRAVAFKRRGWNLDLLDGLAKVAFPNLSVVFVNNLRMPHEDAFPGSEVVKSIADTLSRFRDLVEFRYDVSGPHLCLRTKSGIDTSLQAVISWGNACPTLRKCTAPNQVHWKRLSNMEDVWVPEDDVDPFVIDWMLERLQHKEYPGWEKILVVLEDHIVVASMMQSSDTKSFQTEMCSLSKEEYRAVIESEKKVLLEVDRNLSNDDEDPFDIPRFLDIIKRYRDCDCQDDDSSQMGRTAQEVLVLGILFSLWQYDFVLALGKKFDDAFASPRALALSFLMYG
;
A
#
# COMPACT_ATOMS: atom_id res chain seq x y z
N MET A 1 12.41 -56.14 -37.22
CA MET A 1 12.65 -55.67 -35.83
C MET A 1 11.88 -54.38 -35.67
N GLU A 2 10.62 -54.46 -35.23
CA GLU A 2 9.79 -53.30 -34.93
C GLU A 2 9.99 -52.95 -33.45
N LEU A 3 10.50 -51.74 -33.20
CA LEU A 3 10.56 -51.18 -31.85
C LEU A 3 9.13 -50.89 -31.37
N PRO A 4 8.75 -51.31 -30.15
CA PRO A 4 7.44 -51.01 -29.62
C PRO A 4 7.31 -49.50 -29.41
N GLN A 5 6.41 -48.86 -30.16
CA GLN A 5 5.96 -47.50 -29.91
C GLN A 5 5.24 -47.47 -28.55
N ARG A 6 5.98 -47.28 -27.46
CA ARG A 6 5.42 -46.85 -26.19
C ARG A 6 5.03 -45.39 -26.33
N THR A 7 3.83 -45.15 -26.84
CA THR A 7 3.11 -43.90 -26.57
C THR A 7 2.71 -43.93 -25.10
N THR A 8 3.63 -43.53 -24.22
CA THR A 8 3.27 -43.08 -22.88
C THR A 8 2.51 -41.76 -23.03
N SER A 9 1.23 -41.85 -23.39
CA SER A 9 0.30 -40.75 -23.23
C SER A 9 0.28 -40.45 -21.73
N LEU A 10 0.95 -39.36 -21.34
CA LEU A 10 0.82 -38.80 -19.99
C LEU A 10 -0.68 -38.66 -19.71
N ASN A 11 -1.15 -39.45 -18.75
CA ASN A 11 -2.56 -39.49 -18.41
C ASN A 11 -2.90 -38.22 -17.62
N LEU A 12 -3.08 -37.12 -18.34
CA LEU A 12 -3.48 -35.81 -17.79
C LEU A 12 -4.78 -35.89 -16.98
N LEU A 13 -5.57 -36.96 -17.15
CA LEU A 13 -6.77 -37.25 -16.36
C LEU A 13 -6.46 -37.61 -14.89
N GLY A 14 -5.21 -37.95 -14.56
CA GLY A 14 -4.80 -38.31 -13.20
C GLY A 14 -4.36 -37.12 -12.34
N VAL A 15 -4.24 -35.93 -12.90
CA VAL A 15 -3.80 -34.74 -12.17
C VAL A 15 -5.01 -34.06 -11.51
N PRO A 16 -5.01 -33.84 -10.18
CA PRO A 16 -6.08 -33.10 -9.51
C PRO A 16 -6.24 -31.70 -10.11
N ALA A 17 -7.49 -31.21 -10.17
CA ALA A 17 -7.80 -29.93 -10.81
C ALA A 17 -7.07 -28.76 -10.12
N GLU A 18 -6.78 -28.87 -8.83
CA GLU A 18 -6.04 -27.91 -8.02
C GLU A 18 -4.58 -27.82 -8.47
N VAL A 19 -3.93 -28.97 -8.70
CA VAL A 19 -2.55 -29.03 -9.20
C VAL A 19 -2.49 -28.43 -10.61
N PHE A 20 -3.49 -28.70 -11.44
CA PHE A 20 -3.56 -28.15 -12.78
C PHE A 20 -3.76 -26.62 -12.76
N ASP A 21 -4.64 -26.10 -11.90
CA ASP A 21 -4.81 -24.65 -11.71
C ASP A 21 -3.52 -23.99 -11.22
N THR A 22 -2.75 -24.67 -10.37
CA THR A 22 -1.43 -24.21 -9.92
C THR A 22 -0.42 -24.17 -11.07
N ILE A 23 -0.34 -25.22 -11.90
CA ILE A 23 0.52 -25.24 -13.08
C ILE A 23 0.18 -24.09 -14.03
N LEU A 24 -1.12 -23.90 -14.32
CA LEU A 24 -1.59 -22.78 -15.15
C LEU A 24 -1.29 -21.42 -14.52
N GLY A 25 -1.10 -21.35 -13.20
CA GLY A 25 -0.65 -20.15 -12.49
C GLY A 25 0.73 -19.68 -12.89
N PHE A 26 1.60 -20.57 -13.35
CA PHE A 26 2.96 -20.26 -13.84
C PHE A 26 3.02 -19.99 -15.34
N VAL A 27 1.93 -20.22 -16.07
CA VAL A 27 1.87 -20.08 -17.52
C VAL A 27 1.46 -18.65 -17.88
N THR A 28 2.12 -18.05 -18.89
CA THR A 28 1.77 -16.70 -19.36
C THR A 28 0.34 -16.65 -19.90
N VAL A 29 -0.28 -15.46 -19.92
CA VAL A 29 -1.63 -15.29 -20.48
C VAL A 29 -1.68 -15.72 -21.96
N ALA A 30 -0.64 -15.41 -22.74
CA ALA A 30 -0.56 -15.80 -24.15
C ALA A 30 -0.52 -17.32 -24.33
N ASP A 31 0.24 -18.02 -23.49
CA ASP A 31 0.31 -19.48 -23.52
C ASP A 31 -0.99 -20.13 -23.01
N GLN A 32 -1.66 -19.52 -22.03
CA GLN A 32 -2.99 -19.97 -21.60
C GLN A 32 -4.00 -19.89 -22.75
N VAL A 33 -3.98 -18.81 -23.54
CA VAL A 33 -4.82 -18.71 -24.75
C VAL A 33 -4.48 -19.82 -25.73
N SER A 34 -3.19 -20.08 -25.99
CA SER A 34 -2.75 -21.18 -26.86
C SER A 34 -3.23 -22.55 -26.34
N LEU A 35 -3.09 -22.80 -25.04
CA LEU A 35 -3.51 -24.04 -24.37
C LEU A 35 -5.02 -24.28 -24.49
N CYS A 36 -5.84 -23.22 -24.48
CA CYS A 36 -7.29 -23.33 -24.75
C CYS A 36 -7.59 -23.93 -26.12
N HIS A 37 -6.70 -23.75 -27.10
CA HIS A 37 -6.87 -24.27 -28.46
C HIS A 37 -6.29 -25.67 -28.68
N VAL A 38 -5.45 -26.17 -27.78
CA VAL A 38 -4.77 -27.48 -27.95
C VAL A 38 -5.76 -28.64 -27.91
N CYS A 39 -6.58 -28.74 -26.85
CA CYS A 39 -7.60 -29.79 -26.75
C CYS A 39 -8.74 -29.44 -25.78
N LYS A 40 -9.88 -30.14 -25.91
CA LYS A 40 -11.09 -29.91 -25.08
C LYS A 40 -10.87 -30.18 -23.59
N LEU A 41 -9.95 -31.08 -23.24
CA LEU A 41 -9.63 -31.41 -21.84
C LEU A 41 -8.91 -30.24 -21.15
N LEU A 42 -8.02 -29.56 -21.88
CA LEU A 42 -7.28 -28.40 -21.38
C LEU A 42 -8.11 -27.12 -21.46
N PHE A 43 -9.03 -27.03 -22.42
CA PHE A 43 -9.86 -25.84 -22.60
C PHE A 43 -10.55 -25.39 -21.31
N ARG A 44 -11.25 -26.29 -20.61
CA ARG A 44 -12.06 -25.90 -19.43
C ARG A 44 -11.23 -25.36 -18.26
N PRO A 45 -10.20 -26.05 -17.75
CA PRO A 45 -9.39 -25.52 -16.65
C PRO A 45 -8.61 -24.26 -17.06
N THR A 46 -8.11 -24.20 -18.30
CA THR A 46 -7.39 -23.04 -18.79
C THR A 46 -8.31 -21.83 -18.97
N ALA A 47 -9.50 -22.01 -19.56
CA ALA A 47 -10.51 -20.96 -19.66
C ALA A 47 -10.99 -20.52 -18.28
N ARG A 48 -11.16 -21.44 -17.33
CA ARG A 48 -11.49 -21.10 -15.94
C ARG A 48 -10.43 -20.20 -15.32
N ARG A 49 -9.14 -20.51 -15.51
CA ARG A 49 -8.03 -19.67 -15.02
C ARG A 49 -8.01 -18.30 -15.71
N LEU A 50 -8.10 -18.27 -17.03
CA LEU A 50 -8.05 -17.07 -17.86
C LEU A 50 -9.18 -16.09 -17.53
N TYR A 51 -10.41 -16.58 -17.35
CA TYR A 51 -11.59 -15.77 -17.06
C TYR A 51 -11.83 -15.52 -15.57
N ARG A 52 -11.04 -16.13 -14.67
CA ARG A 52 -11.25 -15.98 -13.22
C ARG A 52 -11.15 -14.52 -12.77
N ARG A 53 -10.16 -13.80 -13.29
CA ARG A 53 -9.86 -12.40 -12.96
C ARG A 53 -9.78 -11.58 -14.23
N ILE A 54 -10.71 -10.66 -14.40
CA ILE A 54 -10.80 -9.83 -15.60
C ILE A 54 -10.60 -8.37 -15.22
N GLN A 55 -9.63 -7.72 -15.85
CA GLN A 55 -9.36 -6.29 -15.69
C GLN A 55 -9.44 -5.62 -17.06
N LEU A 56 -10.31 -4.61 -17.19
CA LEU A 56 -10.58 -3.92 -18.46
C LEU A 56 -10.39 -2.43 -18.24
N ASN A 57 -9.41 -1.85 -18.91
CA ASN A 57 -9.00 -0.45 -18.71
C ASN A 57 -9.44 0.47 -19.85
N THR A 58 -10.03 -0.07 -20.93
CA THR A 58 -10.51 0.73 -22.06
C THR A 58 -11.96 0.39 -22.43
N PRO A 59 -12.74 1.33 -23.00
CA PRO A 59 -14.12 1.06 -23.39
C PRO A 59 -14.26 -0.08 -24.42
N SER A 60 -13.30 -0.20 -25.34
CA SER A 60 -13.31 -1.25 -26.37
C SER A 60 -13.12 -2.64 -25.76
N GLN A 61 -12.21 -2.79 -24.80
CA GLN A 61 -12.03 -4.02 -24.03
C GLN A 61 -13.30 -4.41 -23.28
N VAL A 62 -13.96 -3.45 -22.62
CA VAL A 62 -15.23 -3.69 -21.92
C VAL A 62 -16.31 -4.17 -22.88
N VAL A 63 -16.50 -3.51 -24.01
CA VAL A 63 -17.49 -3.91 -25.01
C VAL A 63 -17.24 -5.32 -25.54
N MET A 64 -15.99 -5.63 -25.92
CA MET A 64 -15.65 -6.96 -26.44
C MET A 64 -15.85 -8.06 -25.40
N CYS A 65 -15.34 -7.84 -24.17
CA CYS A 65 -15.46 -8.81 -23.09
C CYS A 65 -16.92 -9.02 -22.68
N CYS A 66 -17.68 -7.95 -22.43
CA CYS A 66 -19.08 -8.06 -22.04
C CYS A 66 -19.96 -8.68 -23.13
N ARG A 67 -19.67 -8.49 -24.43
CA ARG A 67 -20.36 -9.25 -25.50
C ARG A 67 -20.13 -10.74 -25.36
N THR A 68 -18.89 -11.16 -25.13
CA THR A 68 -18.52 -12.57 -24.94
C THR A 68 -19.17 -13.16 -23.69
N LEU A 69 -19.12 -12.47 -22.56
CA LEU A 69 -19.73 -12.93 -21.30
C LEU A 69 -21.27 -12.97 -21.38
N ALA A 70 -21.87 -12.04 -22.12
CA ALA A 70 -23.32 -12.02 -22.33
C ALA A 70 -23.79 -13.15 -23.26
N SER A 71 -22.96 -13.59 -24.23
CA SER A 71 -23.32 -14.67 -25.17
C SER A 71 -22.89 -16.06 -24.71
N ASN A 72 -21.96 -16.16 -23.76
CA ASN A 72 -21.40 -17.43 -23.29
C ASN A 72 -21.49 -17.55 -21.76
N GLU A 73 -22.60 -18.12 -21.29
CA GLU A 73 -22.86 -18.34 -19.86
C GLU A 73 -21.81 -19.23 -19.19
N ALA A 74 -21.27 -20.24 -19.90
CA ALA A 74 -20.25 -21.12 -19.36
C ALA A 74 -18.96 -20.37 -19.02
N LEU A 75 -18.51 -19.45 -19.88
CA LEU A 75 -17.34 -18.60 -19.58
C LEU A 75 -17.65 -17.58 -18.48
N ALA A 76 -18.83 -16.97 -18.52
CA ALA A 76 -19.28 -16.05 -17.47
C ALA A 76 -19.30 -16.69 -16.09
N SER A 77 -19.64 -17.98 -16.00
CA SER A 77 -19.62 -18.76 -14.76
C SER A 77 -18.23 -18.88 -14.13
N PHE A 78 -17.14 -18.67 -14.88
CA PHE A 78 -15.77 -18.73 -14.37
C PHE A 78 -15.29 -17.43 -13.74
N VAL A 79 -15.95 -16.31 -14.03
CA VAL A 79 -15.56 -15.01 -13.50
C VAL A 79 -15.77 -14.99 -11.99
N ARG A 80 -14.73 -14.56 -11.26
CA ARG A 80 -14.75 -14.36 -9.81
C ARG A 80 -14.44 -12.92 -9.45
N GLU A 81 -13.56 -12.28 -10.20
CA GLU A 81 -13.13 -10.90 -9.97
C GLU A 81 -13.27 -10.12 -11.29
N LEU A 82 -14.00 -9.00 -11.25
CA LEU A 82 -14.19 -8.13 -12.41
C LEU A 82 -13.88 -6.68 -12.04
N THR A 83 -12.88 -6.13 -12.71
CA THR A 83 -12.50 -4.71 -12.62
C THR A 83 -12.77 -4.02 -13.94
N LEU A 84 -13.64 -3.01 -13.91
CA LEU A 84 -13.94 -2.14 -15.03
C LEU A 84 -13.40 -0.74 -14.70
N ASN A 85 -12.37 -0.30 -15.41
CA ASN A 85 -11.81 1.05 -15.30
C ASN A 85 -11.58 1.70 -16.67
N PRO A 86 -12.66 1.91 -17.46
CA PRO A 86 -12.54 2.34 -18.85
C PRO A 86 -12.00 3.77 -19.03
N LEU A 87 -11.91 4.56 -17.97
CA LEU A 87 -11.48 5.97 -18.01
C LEU A 87 -10.12 6.20 -17.34
N ARG A 88 -9.34 5.14 -17.07
CA ARG A 88 -8.04 5.25 -16.40
C ARG A 88 -7.09 6.22 -17.12
N ASP A 89 -7.07 6.18 -18.45
CA ASP A 89 -6.13 6.95 -19.28
C ASP A 89 -6.78 8.23 -19.86
N ALA A 90 -8.03 8.54 -19.48
CA ALA A 90 -8.73 9.72 -19.96
C ALA A 90 -8.25 10.96 -19.20
N SER A 91 -7.02 11.40 -19.49
CA SER A 91 -6.42 12.65 -19.00
C SER A 91 -7.12 13.90 -19.54
N SER A 92 -8.04 13.76 -20.49
CA SER A 92 -8.64 14.86 -21.24
C SER A 92 -10.17 14.74 -21.34
N GLY A 93 -10.84 15.21 -20.29
CA GLY A 93 -12.26 15.60 -20.38
C GLY A 93 -13.31 14.55 -20.03
N ARG A 94 -14.52 15.03 -19.78
CA ARG A 94 -15.70 14.23 -19.45
C ARG A 94 -16.13 13.39 -20.66
N GLN A 95 -15.62 12.16 -20.77
CA GLN A 95 -16.12 11.21 -21.76
C GLN A 95 -17.41 10.59 -21.24
N TYR A 96 -18.52 10.94 -21.89
CA TYR A 96 -19.82 10.36 -21.59
C TYR A 96 -19.97 9.00 -22.29
N LEU A 97 -20.33 7.97 -21.54
CA LEU A 97 -20.55 6.62 -22.09
C LEU A 97 -22.03 6.47 -22.44
N LEU A 98 -22.30 6.02 -23.67
CA LEU A 98 -23.69 5.89 -24.15
C LEU A 98 -24.46 4.82 -23.37
N TYR A 99 -25.79 4.96 -23.25
CA TYR A 99 -26.67 3.96 -22.62
C TYR A 99 -26.44 2.52 -23.12
N GLY A 100 -26.16 2.35 -24.41
CA GLY A 100 -25.84 1.05 -25.02
C GLY A 100 -24.64 0.35 -24.39
N TYR A 101 -23.70 1.11 -23.83
CA TYR A 101 -22.54 0.59 -23.10
C TYR A 101 -22.97 -0.04 -21.77
N TYR A 102 -23.73 0.69 -20.96
CA TYR A 102 -24.25 0.21 -19.67
C TYR A 102 -25.22 -0.96 -19.82
N SER A 103 -26.06 -0.95 -20.87
CA SER A 103 -26.98 -2.06 -21.13
C SER A 103 -26.25 -3.35 -21.50
N LEU A 104 -25.12 -3.25 -22.22
CA LEU A 104 -24.26 -4.39 -22.53
C LEU A 104 -23.59 -4.96 -21.28
N ILE A 105 -23.04 -4.10 -20.41
CA ILE A 105 -22.47 -4.55 -19.12
C ILE A 105 -23.55 -5.24 -18.29
N SER A 106 -24.73 -4.63 -18.19
CA SER A 106 -25.86 -5.21 -17.46
C SER A 106 -26.28 -6.58 -18.02
N ARG A 107 -26.24 -6.77 -19.34
CA ARG A 107 -26.48 -8.09 -19.96
C ARG A 107 -25.43 -9.11 -19.56
N ALA A 108 -24.15 -8.74 -19.52
CA ALA A 108 -23.09 -9.64 -19.06
C ALA A 108 -23.27 -10.02 -17.59
N PHE A 109 -23.63 -9.04 -16.74
CA PHE A 109 -23.81 -9.25 -15.29
C PHE A 109 -24.84 -10.31 -14.93
N ARG A 110 -25.88 -10.49 -15.77
CA ARG A 110 -26.88 -11.56 -15.59
C ARG A 110 -26.27 -12.96 -15.53
N ASN A 111 -25.12 -13.17 -16.18
CA ASN A 111 -24.47 -14.47 -16.26
C ASN A 111 -23.36 -14.65 -15.21
N LEU A 112 -23.01 -13.61 -14.44
CA LEU A 112 -21.89 -13.62 -13.48
C LEU A 112 -22.32 -14.08 -12.07
N HIS A 113 -22.97 -15.25 -11.99
CA HIS A 113 -23.56 -15.74 -10.73
C HIS A 113 -22.53 -16.05 -9.63
N ASN A 114 -21.28 -16.34 -9.99
CA ASN A 114 -20.21 -16.66 -9.05
C ASN A 114 -19.28 -15.46 -8.75
N LEU A 115 -19.69 -14.24 -9.06
CA LEU A 115 -18.87 -13.05 -8.88
C LEU A 115 -18.63 -12.78 -7.39
N GLN A 116 -17.36 -12.67 -7.00
CA GLN A 116 -16.93 -12.44 -5.61
C GLN A 116 -16.39 -11.03 -5.40
N GLU A 117 -15.75 -10.46 -6.42
CA GLU A 117 -15.22 -9.10 -6.39
C GLU A 117 -15.67 -8.31 -7.60
N LEU A 118 -16.22 -7.12 -7.36
CA LEU A 118 -16.64 -6.19 -8.38
C LEU A 118 -16.02 -4.82 -8.11
N ASN A 119 -15.20 -4.35 -9.03
CA ASN A 119 -14.62 -3.02 -9.00
C ASN A 119 -15.05 -2.22 -10.23
N LEU A 120 -15.79 -1.13 -9.99
CA LEU A 120 -16.32 -0.23 -11.00
C LEU A 120 -15.64 1.14 -10.94
N ALA A 121 -14.33 1.17 -10.70
CA ALA A 121 -13.53 2.39 -10.70
C ALA A 121 -13.70 3.16 -12.01
N GLY A 122 -13.88 4.48 -11.95
CA GLY A 122 -13.98 5.30 -13.17
C GLY A 122 -15.29 5.12 -13.96
N ILE A 123 -16.21 4.23 -13.58
CA ILE A 123 -17.58 4.28 -14.07
C ILE A 123 -18.31 5.37 -13.29
N ARG A 124 -18.22 6.60 -13.80
CA ARG A 124 -18.83 7.76 -13.14
C ARG A 124 -20.35 7.70 -13.25
N HIS A 125 -21.01 8.21 -12.21
CA HIS A 125 -22.46 8.37 -12.18
C HIS A 125 -22.90 9.44 -13.18
N GLU A 126 -23.18 9.05 -14.41
CA GLU A 126 -24.09 9.82 -15.25
C GLU A 126 -25.50 9.59 -14.71
N ARG A 127 -26.21 10.69 -14.39
CA ARG A 127 -27.45 10.78 -13.60
C ARG A 127 -28.62 9.83 -13.96
N SER A 128 -28.50 8.98 -14.98
CA SER A 128 -29.57 8.11 -15.48
C SER A 128 -29.16 6.68 -15.88
N HIS A 129 -27.89 6.39 -16.20
CA HIS A 129 -27.55 5.16 -16.92
C HIS A 129 -26.79 4.11 -16.11
N GLY A 130 -26.01 4.52 -15.09
CA GLY A 130 -25.28 3.59 -14.21
C GLY A 130 -26.19 2.63 -13.43
N PHE A 131 -27.45 3.01 -13.21
CA PHE A 131 -28.40 2.23 -12.41
C PHE A 131 -28.77 0.86 -12.99
N VAL A 132 -28.58 0.66 -14.29
CA VAL A 132 -28.89 -0.62 -14.93
C VAL A 132 -27.95 -1.73 -14.43
N LEU A 133 -26.83 -1.37 -13.82
CA LEU A 133 -25.89 -2.29 -13.19
C LEU A 133 -26.41 -2.88 -11.86
N PHE A 134 -27.28 -2.13 -11.16
CA PHE A 134 -27.78 -2.48 -9.83
C PHE A 134 -29.13 -3.19 -9.82
N GLN A 135 -29.57 -3.68 -10.99
CA GLN A 135 -30.75 -4.54 -11.10
C GLN A 135 -30.44 -6.00 -10.79
N HIS A 136 -29.15 -6.34 -10.65
CA HIS A 136 -28.68 -7.70 -10.44
C HIS A 136 -28.47 -8.00 -8.96
N THR A 137 -28.29 -9.28 -8.65
CA THR A 137 -27.93 -9.79 -7.33
C THR A 137 -26.80 -10.77 -7.53
N PHE A 138 -25.77 -10.67 -6.69
CA PHE A 138 -24.57 -11.50 -6.75
C PHE A 138 -24.43 -12.21 -5.40
N PRO A 139 -24.99 -13.42 -5.25
CA PRO A 139 -25.08 -14.11 -3.95
C PRO A 139 -23.73 -14.33 -3.26
N ASP A 140 -22.65 -14.42 -4.05
CA ASP A 140 -21.29 -14.66 -3.56
C ASP A 140 -20.41 -13.39 -3.51
N LEU A 141 -20.99 -12.20 -3.74
CA LEU A 141 -20.23 -10.96 -3.77
C LEU A 141 -19.74 -10.60 -2.37
N LYS A 142 -18.42 -10.56 -2.21
CA LYS A 142 -17.73 -10.26 -0.95
C LYS A 142 -17.11 -8.86 -0.96
N HIS A 143 -16.60 -8.43 -2.11
CA HIS A 143 -15.88 -7.17 -2.24
C HIS A 143 -16.53 -6.32 -3.33
N LEU A 144 -16.92 -5.10 -2.95
CA LEU A 144 -17.47 -4.14 -3.89
C LEU A 144 -16.69 -2.84 -3.79
N SER A 145 -16.18 -2.36 -4.92
CA SER A 145 -15.56 -1.03 -5.06
C SER A 145 -16.28 -0.26 -6.15
N VAL A 146 -16.82 0.91 -5.82
CA VAL A 146 -17.66 1.67 -6.74
C VAL A 146 -17.61 3.16 -6.44
N ASP A 147 -17.47 3.97 -7.48
CA ASP A 147 -17.41 5.43 -7.40
C ASP A 147 -18.80 6.06 -7.57
N LEU A 148 -19.79 5.57 -6.83
CA LEU A 148 -21.18 6.01 -6.95
C LEU A 148 -21.75 6.50 -5.62
N PRO A 149 -22.54 7.58 -5.65
CA PRO A 149 -23.16 8.11 -4.46
C PRO A 149 -24.25 7.17 -3.94
N LEU A 150 -24.38 7.11 -2.61
CA LEU A 150 -25.42 6.31 -1.93
C LEU A 150 -26.82 6.95 -2.03
N ASP A 151 -26.92 8.18 -2.53
CA ASP A 151 -28.19 8.91 -2.71
C ASP A 151 -29.14 8.26 -3.75
N ASN A 152 -28.73 7.15 -4.36
CA ASN A 152 -29.56 6.40 -5.27
C ASN A 152 -30.27 5.23 -4.60
N SER A 153 -31.61 5.26 -4.63
CA SER A 153 -32.44 4.18 -4.06
C SER A 153 -32.18 2.80 -4.68
N ARG A 154 -31.85 2.70 -5.98
CA ARG A 154 -31.55 1.39 -6.60
C ARG A 154 -30.21 0.85 -6.15
N PHE A 155 -29.23 1.70 -5.90
CA PHE A 155 -27.95 1.29 -5.35
C PHE A 155 -28.09 0.85 -3.88
N ALA A 156 -28.84 1.60 -3.07
CA ALA A 156 -29.21 1.18 -1.72
C ALA A 156 -29.90 -0.20 -1.73
N SER A 157 -30.92 -0.40 -2.56
CA SER A 157 -31.58 -1.71 -2.70
C SER A 157 -30.65 -2.80 -3.22
N PHE A 158 -29.63 -2.46 -4.02
CA PHE A 158 -28.62 -3.42 -4.44
C PHE A 158 -27.76 -3.86 -3.26
N LEU A 159 -27.28 -2.94 -2.43
CA LEU A 159 -26.54 -3.30 -1.23
C LEU A 159 -27.38 -4.18 -0.29
N GLU A 160 -28.66 -3.84 -0.10
CA GLU A 160 -29.60 -4.65 0.70
C GLU A 160 -29.77 -6.08 0.18
N ARG A 161 -29.65 -6.34 -1.12
CA ARG A 161 -29.77 -7.71 -1.67
C ARG A 161 -28.49 -8.54 -1.56
N ASN A 162 -27.34 -7.92 -1.29
CA ASN A 162 -26.04 -8.57 -1.27
C ASN A 162 -25.47 -8.67 0.16
N HIS A 163 -26.12 -9.46 1.01
CA HIS A 163 -25.74 -9.63 2.43
C HIS A 163 -24.39 -10.34 2.65
N SER A 164 -23.78 -10.90 1.59
CA SER A 164 -22.46 -11.55 1.61
C SER A 164 -21.30 -10.56 1.64
N LEU A 165 -21.55 -9.26 1.46
CA LEU A 165 -20.53 -8.22 1.42
C LEU A 165 -19.72 -8.17 2.71
N ILE A 166 -18.40 -8.29 2.55
CA ILE A 166 -17.39 -8.21 3.61
C ILE A 166 -16.67 -6.86 3.53
N SER A 167 -16.40 -6.40 2.32
CA SER A 167 -15.70 -5.14 2.06
C SER A 167 -16.50 -4.27 1.10
N LEU A 168 -16.70 -3.01 1.49
CA LEU A 168 -17.39 -2.01 0.69
C LEU A 168 -16.53 -0.77 0.57
N ASN A 169 -16.11 -0.45 -0.65
CA ASN A 169 -15.38 0.76 -0.99
C ASN A 169 -16.29 1.65 -1.85
N LEU A 170 -16.88 2.66 -1.21
CA LEU A 170 -17.57 3.74 -1.85
C LEU A 170 -16.57 4.87 -2.04
N ALA A 171 -15.77 4.78 -3.11
CA ALA A 171 -14.81 5.80 -3.48
C ALA A 171 -15.57 7.02 -4.04
N SER A 172 -16.28 7.69 -3.13
CA SER A 172 -16.89 8.98 -3.37
C SER A 172 -15.80 10.03 -3.15
N LEU A 173 -14.80 10.02 -4.04
CA LEU A 173 -13.97 11.19 -4.28
C LEU A 173 -14.90 12.20 -4.96
N TRP A 174 -15.67 12.94 -4.16
CA TRP A 174 -16.30 14.16 -4.61
C TRP A 174 -15.17 15.04 -5.15
N SER A 175 -15.15 15.10 -6.48
CA SER A 175 -14.36 15.91 -7.39
C SER A 175 -13.21 16.72 -6.74
N PRO A 176 -11.94 16.39 -7.04
CA PRO A 176 -10.81 17.31 -6.80
C PRO A 176 -10.93 18.63 -7.56
N TRP A 177 -11.92 18.78 -8.44
CA TRP A 177 -12.12 19.96 -9.28
C TRP A 177 -13.05 20.92 -8.55
N GLY A 178 -12.43 21.75 -7.72
CA GLY A 178 -13.02 22.89 -7.04
C GLY A 178 -13.28 24.06 -7.98
N GLU A 179 -13.96 23.84 -9.09
CA GLU A 179 -14.38 24.94 -9.96
C GLU A 179 -15.90 24.99 -10.02
N GLU A 180 -16.39 25.99 -9.28
CA GLU A 180 -17.58 26.80 -9.53
C GLU A 180 -18.90 26.04 -9.70
N LEU A 181 -19.82 26.24 -8.75
CA LEU A 181 -21.21 26.63 -9.00
C LEU A 181 -21.96 26.59 -7.68
N GLU A 182 -22.54 27.72 -7.28
CA GLU A 182 -23.58 27.81 -6.24
C GLU A 182 -24.67 26.73 -6.41
N GLU A 183 -24.96 26.28 -7.65
CA GLU A 183 -25.87 25.17 -7.94
C GLU A 183 -25.46 23.84 -7.26
N VAL A 184 -24.16 23.63 -7.03
CA VAL A 184 -23.65 22.45 -6.31
C VAL A 184 -24.00 22.52 -4.81
N ARG A 185 -24.12 23.72 -4.21
CA ARG A 185 -24.41 23.87 -2.78
C ARG A 185 -25.80 23.35 -2.44
N GLU A 186 -26.81 23.77 -3.19
CA GLU A 186 -28.19 23.30 -2.99
C GLU A 186 -28.33 21.80 -3.30
N GLU A 187 -27.61 21.28 -4.31
CA GLU A 187 -27.58 19.84 -4.58
C GLU A 187 -26.91 19.05 -3.44
N VAL A 188 -25.80 19.55 -2.88
CA VAL A 188 -25.12 18.94 -1.72
C VAL A 188 -26.04 18.95 -0.50
N LYS A 189 -26.72 20.06 -0.23
CA LYS A 189 -27.67 20.18 0.86
C LYS A 189 -28.85 19.22 0.70
N ALA A 190 -29.45 19.18 -0.49
CA ALA A 190 -30.53 18.25 -0.80
C ALA A 190 -30.09 16.78 -0.67
N LYS A 191 -28.85 16.45 -1.07
CA LYS A 191 -28.28 15.12 -0.89
C LYS A 191 -28.03 14.79 0.58
N LYS A 192 -27.46 15.71 1.36
CA LYS A 192 -27.28 15.53 2.81
C LYS A 192 -28.63 15.27 3.50
N GLU A 193 -29.66 16.02 3.13
CA GLU A 193 -31.01 15.82 3.66
C GLU A 193 -31.62 14.47 3.21
N PHE A 194 -31.47 14.11 1.93
CA PHE A 194 -31.90 12.81 1.43
C PHE A 194 -31.24 11.65 2.20
N LEU A 195 -29.91 11.72 2.43
CA LEU A 195 -29.18 10.71 3.19
C LEU A 195 -29.68 10.60 4.64
N ARG A 196 -30.08 11.71 5.28
CA ARG A 196 -30.69 11.68 6.63
C ARG A 196 -32.05 10.98 6.66
N THR A 197 -32.83 11.11 5.58
CA THR A 197 -34.14 10.45 5.47
C THR A 197 -34.04 8.98 5.06
N MET A 198 -32.88 8.53 4.59
CA MET A 198 -32.71 7.14 4.17
C MET A 198 -32.72 6.20 5.37
N LYS A 199 -33.34 5.03 5.17
CA LYS A 199 -33.31 3.94 6.15
C LYS A 199 -31.89 3.35 6.20
N PRO A 200 -31.39 3.00 7.40
CA PRO A 200 -30.15 2.24 7.53
C PRO A 200 -30.21 0.92 6.74
N ILE A 201 -29.14 0.63 6.01
CA ILE A 201 -28.97 -0.58 5.20
C ILE A 201 -28.35 -1.67 6.08
N SER A 202 -28.90 -2.89 6.03
CA SER A 202 -28.38 -4.02 6.81
C SER A 202 -27.32 -4.79 6.03
N LEU A 203 -26.06 -4.67 6.46
CA LEU A 203 -24.91 -5.38 5.91
C LEU A 203 -24.22 -6.19 7.03
N PRO A 204 -24.81 -7.31 7.48
CA PRO A 204 -24.41 -8.00 8.70
C PRO A 204 -22.99 -8.60 8.65
N ARG A 205 -22.43 -8.80 7.46
CA ARG A 205 -21.09 -9.36 7.25
C ARG A 205 -20.03 -8.32 6.93
N LEU A 206 -20.42 -7.04 6.84
CA LEU A 206 -19.50 -5.97 6.49
C LEU A 206 -18.49 -5.78 7.61
N SER A 207 -17.22 -5.98 7.29
CA SER A 207 -16.09 -5.80 8.21
C SER A 207 -15.15 -4.68 7.77
N SER A 208 -15.20 -4.27 6.49
CA SER A 208 -14.38 -3.20 5.95
C SER A 208 -15.22 -2.18 5.19
N LEU A 209 -15.14 -0.91 5.60
CA LEU A 209 -15.85 0.20 4.95
C LEU A 209 -14.86 1.29 4.54
N THR A 210 -14.85 1.66 3.27
CA THR A 210 -14.22 2.88 2.78
C THR A 210 -15.29 3.79 2.20
N GLY A 211 -15.36 5.05 2.60
CA GLY A 211 -16.31 5.98 2.01
C GLY A 211 -16.51 7.28 2.78
N SER A 212 -17.49 8.08 2.35
CA SER A 212 -17.83 9.33 3.01
C SER A 212 -18.33 9.11 4.44
N ALA A 213 -17.98 10.02 5.34
CA ALA A 213 -18.51 10.08 6.71
C ALA A 213 -20.05 10.06 6.75
N ALA A 214 -20.70 10.68 5.76
CA ALA A 214 -22.15 10.71 5.64
C ALA A 214 -22.79 9.32 5.42
N TYR A 215 -22.01 8.32 5.01
CA TYR A 215 -22.51 6.96 4.78
C TYR A 215 -22.40 6.07 6.02
N VAL A 216 -21.59 6.45 7.01
CA VAL A 216 -21.36 5.62 8.21
C VAL A 216 -22.67 5.37 8.99
N PRO A 217 -23.51 6.38 9.29
CA PRO A 217 -24.78 6.12 9.99
C PRO A 217 -25.76 5.23 9.21
N LEU A 218 -25.61 5.12 7.89
CA LEU A 218 -26.48 4.31 7.04
C LEU A 218 -25.98 2.88 6.90
N LEU A 219 -24.66 2.67 6.81
CA LEU A 219 -24.06 1.38 6.47
C LEU A 219 -23.50 0.64 7.68
N ALA A 220 -23.04 1.35 8.70
CA ALA A 220 -22.29 0.76 9.82
C ALA A 220 -23.16 0.36 11.02
N ARG A 221 -24.41 0.86 11.13
CA ARG A 221 -25.29 0.61 12.30
C ARG A 221 -25.53 -0.87 12.58
N ASN A 222 -25.56 -1.71 11.55
CA ASN A 222 -25.81 -3.15 11.65
C ASN A 222 -24.60 -3.98 11.21
N ALA A 223 -23.41 -3.38 11.17
CA ALA A 223 -22.17 -4.01 10.73
C ALA A 223 -21.17 -4.07 11.88
N SER A 224 -20.32 -5.09 11.91
CA SER A 224 -19.23 -5.22 12.87
C SER A 224 -17.91 -4.92 12.16
N LEU A 225 -17.61 -3.63 12.01
CA LEU A 225 -16.45 -3.18 11.27
C LEU A 225 -15.17 -3.49 12.04
N SER A 226 -14.19 -4.07 11.34
CA SER A 226 -12.81 -4.21 11.80
C SER A 226 -11.90 -3.13 11.23
N THR A 227 -12.26 -2.59 10.06
CA THR A 227 -11.50 -1.57 9.36
C THR A 227 -12.43 -0.52 8.78
N SER A 228 -12.09 0.75 8.95
CA SER A 228 -12.85 1.84 8.37
C SER A 228 -11.93 2.92 7.82
N ILE A 229 -12.12 3.32 6.56
CA ILE A 229 -11.44 4.45 5.92
C ILE A 229 -12.50 5.50 5.59
N ILE A 230 -12.58 6.53 6.41
CA ILE A 230 -13.67 7.49 6.35
C ILE A 230 -13.13 8.81 5.77
N VAL A 231 -13.81 9.30 4.74
CA VAL A 231 -13.47 10.55 4.07
C VAL A 231 -14.46 11.60 4.55
N TRP A 232 -13.97 12.64 5.24
CA TRP A 232 -14.77 13.80 5.58
C TRP A 232 -14.62 14.86 4.50
N ASP A 233 -15.73 15.55 4.28
CA ASP A 233 -15.96 16.53 3.23
C ASP A 233 -14.71 17.37 2.91
N VAL A 234 -14.24 17.25 1.66
CA VAL A 234 -13.12 18.04 1.11
C VAL A 234 -13.64 19.31 0.44
N SER A 235 -14.96 19.47 0.29
CA SER A 235 -15.54 20.64 -0.36
C SER A 235 -15.60 21.82 0.64
N GLY A 236 -14.57 22.66 0.57
CA GLY A 236 -14.31 23.79 1.48
C GLY A 236 -15.33 24.91 1.40
N THR A 237 -16.55 24.69 1.90
CA THR A 237 -17.54 25.76 2.10
C THR A 237 -17.55 26.31 3.52
N ASP A 238 -16.81 25.70 4.44
CA ASP A 238 -16.75 26.11 5.85
C ASP A 238 -15.81 27.31 6.08
N GLU A 239 -14.86 27.61 5.17
CA GLU A 239 -13.98 28.79 5.30
C GLU A 239 -14.74 30.12 5.10
N GLU A 240 -15.70 30.18 4.17
CA GLU A 240 -16.55 31.37 4.01
C GLU A 240 -17.51 31.58 5.20
N GLN A 241 -17.88 30.53 5.93
CA GLN A 241 -18.66 30.66 7.17
C GLN A 241 -17.78 30.95 8.38
N ALA A 242 -16.53 30.48 8.41
CA ALA A 242 -15.59 30.81 9.47
C ALA A 242 -15.19 32.29 9.44
N GLU A 243 -14.98 32.89 8.26
CA GLU A 243 -14.67 34.33 8.13
C GLU A 243 -15.85 35.26 8.47
N GLN A 244 -17.10 34.79 8.39
CA GLN A 244 -18.26 35.59 8.80
C GLN A 244 -18.64 35.46 10.28
N VAL A 245 -18.01 34.54 11.04
CA VAL A 245 -18.31 34.31 12.47
C VAL A 245 -17.06 34.49 13.34
N GLU A 246 -16.20 35.46 13.03
CA GLU A 246 -15.12 35.90 13.93
C GLU A 246 -15.63 36.61 15.22
N GLY A 247 -16.95 36.67 15.43
CA GLY A 247 -17.57 37.39 16.55
C GLY A 247 -17.72 36.61 17.86
N GLU A 248 -18.17 35.35 17.85
CA GLU A 248 -18.50 34.64 19.10
C GLU A 248 -18.32 33.12 18.96
N GLY A 249 -17.19 32.62 19.50
CA GLY A 249 -17.03 31.25 20.03
C GLY A 249 -17.09 30.08 19.04
N ILE A 250 -15.93 29.48 18.74
CA ILE A 250 -15.70 28.12 18.19
C ILE A 250 -16.98 27.46 17.64
N GLY A 251 -17.42 27.96 16.48
CA GLY A 251 -18.65 27.54 15.82
C GLY A 251 -18.54 26.10 15.32
N ARG A 252 -19.45 25.24 15.78
CA ARG A 252 -19.59 23.86 15.29
C ARG A 252 -20.22 23.89 13.89
N SER A 253 -19.46 23.48 12.87
CA SER A 253 -19.92 23.35 11.47
C SER A 253 -21.12 22.39 11.32
N ALA A 254 -22.02 22.69 10.37
CA ALA A 254 -23.26 21.98 10.06
C ALA A 254 -23.08 20.68 9.22
N GLY A 255 -21.91 20.04 9.31
CA GLY A 255 -21.69 18.68 8.81
C GLY A 255 -22.48 17.63 9.59
N THR A 256 -22.52 16.37 9.11
CA THR A 256 -22.89 15.24 10.00
C THR A 256 -22.02 15.35 11.24
N PRO A 257 -22.60 15.49 12.44
CA PRO A 257 -21.81 15.68 13.65
C PRO A 257 -20.80 14.54 13.73
N PHE A 258 -19.53 14.86 13.90
CA PHE A 258 -18.48 13.85 14.10
C PHE A 258 -18.89 12.88 15.22
N ASP A 259 -19.59 13.41 16.22
CA ASP A 259 -20.21 12.66 17.32
C ASP A 259 -21.15 11.55 16.82
N GLU A 260 -21.98 11.78 15.80
CA GLU A 260 -22.89 10.74 15.28
C GLU A 260 -22.11 9.60 14.62
N VAL A 261 -21.07 9.93 13.84
CA VAL A 261 -20.22 8.93 13.18
C VAL A 261 -19.53 8.07 14.22
N PHE A 262 -18.93 8.69 15.23
CA PHE A 262 -18.23 7.99 16.31
C PHE A 262 -19.18 7.22 17.23
N GLU A 263 -20.38 7.74 17.53
CA GLU A 263 -21.42 7.04 18.29
C GLU A 263 -21.86 5.76 17.55
N VAL A 264 -22.06 5.83 16.23
CA VAL A 264 -22.42 4.67 15.43
C VAL A 264 -21.30 3.63 15.44
N LEU A 265 -20.04 4.05 15.23
CA LEU A 265 -18.89 3.13 15.24
C LEU A 265 -18.66 2.53 16.63
N GLU A 266 -18.84 3.30 17.70
CA GLU A 266 -18.81 2.80 19.07
C GLU A 266 -19.90 1.75 19.27
N THR A 267 -21.13 2.08 18.92
CA THR A 267 -22.28 1.19 19.16
C THR A 267 -22.18 -0.12 18.39
N SER A 268 -21.73 -0.07 17.13
CA SER A 268 -21.74 -1.25 16.25
C SER A 268 -20.44 -2.03 16.23
N SER A 269 -19.30 -1.36 16.48
CA SER A 269 -17.97 -1.87 16.14
C SER A 269 -16.93 -1.71 17.26
N LYS A 270 -17.32 -1.31 18.48
CA LYS A 270 -16.38 -1.12 19.61
C LYS A 270 -15.41 -2.28 19.80
N GLU A 271 -15.93 -3.50 19.84
CA GLU A 271 -15.11 -4.69 20.09
C GLU A 271 -14.35 -5.20 18.85
N THR A 272 -14.78 -4.83 17.65
CA THR A 272 -14.21 -5.39 16.40
C THR A 272 -13.24 -4.45 15.72
N MET A 273 -13.32 -3.14 15.96
CA MET A 273 -12.53 -2.13 15.27
C MET A 273 -11.05 -2.27 15.60
N ARG A 274 -10.23 -2.51 14.57
CA ARG A 274 -8.77 -2.65 14.66
C ARG A 274 -8.01 -1.54 13.95
N ALA A 275 -8.61 -0.99 12.90
CA ALA A 275 -7.98 0.02 12.07
C ALA A 275 -8.98 1.11 11.68
N VAL A 276 -8.63 2.37 11.95
CA VAL A 276 -9.41 3.53 11.51
C VAL A 276 -8.49 4.47 10.73
N ALA A 277 -8.91 4.82 9.53
CA ALA A 277 -8.31 5.87 8.75
C ALA A 277 -9.31 7.01 8.54
N PHE A 278 -8.82 8.24 8.57
CA PHE A 278 -9.61 9.40 8.23
C PHE A 278 -8.87 10.32 7.27
N LYS A 279 -9.63 10.90 6.32
CA LYS A 279 -9.12 11.83 5.32
C LYS A 279 -9.97 13.09 5.30
N ARG A 280 -9.36 14.25 5.57
CA ARG A 280 -10.04 15.56 5.60
C ARG A 280 -9.01 16.70 5.42
N ARG A 281 -9.47 17.88 5.00
CA ARG A 281 -8.63 19.09 4.95
C ARG A 281 -8.22 19.55 6.36
N GLY A 282 -7.03 20.13 6.46
CA GLY A 282 -6.42 20.61 7.71
C GLY A 282 -5.82 19.49 8.56
N TRP A 283 -5.46 19.81 9.81
CA TRP A 283 -4.72 18.94 10.73
C TRP A 283 -5.55 17.89 11.49
N ASN A 284 -6.88 17.93 11.42
CA ASN A 284 -7.73 16.82 11.90
C ASN A 284 -7.56 16.41 13.37
N LEU A 285 -7.15 17.34 14.24
CA LEU A 285 -6.94 17.09 15.68
C LEU A 285 -8.23 16.75 16.42
N ASP A 286 -9.33 17.37 16.05
CA ASP A 286 -10.68 17.10 16.56
C ASP A 286 -11.16 15.69 16.19
N LEU A 287 -10.85 15.19 14.98
CA LEU A 287 -11.15 13.81 14.60
C LEU A 287 -10.36 12.81 15.44
N LEU A 288 -9.06 13.09 15.64
CA LEU A 288 -8.19 12.26 16.45
C LEU A 288 -8.63 12.26 17.93
N ASP A 289 -9.01 13.42 18.46
CA ASP A 289 -9.55 13.59 19.81
C ASP A 289 -10.89 12.86 19.99
N GLY A 290 -11.80 12.99 19.02
CA GLY A 290 -13.07 12.26 18.99
C GLY A 290 -12.86 10.75 19.00
N LEU A 291 -11.93 10.25 18.16
CA LEU A 291 -11.57 8.84 18.12
C LEU A 291 -11.00 8.35 19.46
N ALA A 292 -10.13 9.13 20.10
CA ALA A 292 -9.54 8.80 21.39
C ALA A 292 -10.58 8.76 22.53
N LYS A 293 -11.67 9.54 22.45
CA LYS A 293 -12.76 9.55 23.46
C LYS A 293 -13.61 8.28 23.43
N VAL A 294 -13.83 7.69 22.25
CA VAL A 294 -14.65 6.46 22.09
C VAL A 294 -14.00 5.24 22.75
N ALA A 295 -12.68 5.26 22.91
CA ALA A 295 -11.90 4.20 23.56
C ALA A 295 -12.18 2.79 22.97
N PHE A 296 -11.86 2.62 21.68
CA PHE A 296 -11.88 1.31 21.02
C PHE A 296 -10.80 0.38 21.63
N PRO A 297 -11.17 -0.70 22.34
CA PRO A 297 -10.21 -1.56 23.05
C PRO A 297 -9.22 -2.27 22.13
N ASN A 298 -9.61 -2.59 20.89
CA ASN A 298 -8.78 -3.36 19.97
C ASN A 298 -8.15 -2.51 18.84
N LEU A 299 -8.22 -1.19 18.96
CA LEU A 299 -7.72 -0.28 17.92
C LEU A 299 -6.19 -0.24 17.94
N SER A 300 -5.59 -0.90 16.97
CA SER A 300 -4.13 -1.02 16.84
C SER A 300 -3.55 -0.13 15.74
N VAL A 301 -4.35 0.35 14.79
CA VAL A 301 -3.90 1.17 13.66
C VAL A 301 -4.77 2.41 13.52
N VAL A 302 -4.12 3.58 13.50
CA VAL A 302 -4.77 4.86 13.19
C VAL A 302 -4.04 5.52 12.03
N PHE A 303 -4.79 5.93 11.02
CA PHE A 303 -4.27 6.66 9.87
C PHE A 303 -4.98 8.00 9.68
N VAL A 304 -4.22 9.08 9.65
CA VAL A 304 -4.70 10.43 9.40
C VAL A 304 -4.11 10.90 8.09
N ASN A 305 -4.95 11.20 7.11
CA ASN A 305 -4.53 11.79 5.84
C ASN A 305 -5.05 13.22 5.75
N ASN A 306 -4.16 14.15 6.06
CA ASN A 306 -4.39 15.58 6.03
C ASN A 306 -4.26 16.08 4.59
N LEU A 307 -5.34 16.64 4.04
CA LEU A 307 -5.29 17.31 2.74
C LEU A 307 -4.83 18.75 2.96
N ARG A 308 -3.62 19.07 2.50
CA ARG A 308 -2.98 20.38 2.75
C ARG A 308 -3.65 21.49 1.96
N MET A 309 -3.84 22.64 2.61
CA MET A 309 -4.23 23.88 1.93
C MET A 309 -3.00 24.62 1.39
N PRO A 310 -3.09 25.31 0.23
CA PRO A 310 -1.95 25.99 -0.39
C PRO A 310 -1.21 26.99 0.51
N HIS A 311 -1.89 27.52 1.53
CA HIS A 311 -1.38 28.56 2.42
C HIS A 311 -0.91 28.06 3.79
N GLU A 312 -1.07 26.77 4.10
CA GLU A 312 -0.63 26.21 5.37
C GLU A 312 0.88 25.91 5.36
N ASP A 313 1.53 26.14 6.50
CA ASP A 313 2.91 25.75 6.72
C ASP A 313 3.11 24.26 6.40
N ALA A 314 4.30 23.94 5.88
CA ALA A 314 4.58 22.58 5.44
C ALA A 314 4.62 21.60 6.62
N PHE A 315 5.01 22.06 7.81
CA PHE A 315 5.15 21.24 9.00
C PHE A 315 4.21 21.74 10.10
N PRO A 316 3.53 20.85 10.86
CA PRO A 316 2.69 21.28 11.96
C PRO A 316 3.53 21.97 13.05
N GLY A 317 3.04 23.08 13.59
CA GLY A 317 3.68 23.75 14.71
C GLY A 317 3.82 22.84 15.95
N SER A 318 4.69 23.22 16.89
CA SER A 318 4.94 22.46 18.12
C SER A 318 3.68 22.20 18.94
N GLU A 319 2.70 23.12 18.90
CA GLU A 319 1.40 22.98 19.56
C GLU A 319 0.58 21.81 18.98
N VAL A 320 0.61 21.63 17.66
CA VAL A 320 -0.07 20.52 16.96
C VAL A 320 0.60 19.20 17.31
N VAL A 321 1.95 19.14 17.28
CA VAL A 321 2.72 17.95 17.67
C VAL A 321 2.41 17.54 19.11
N LYS A 322 2.34 18.51 20.03
CA LYS A 322 1.97 18.29 21.44
C LYS A 322 0.53 17.79 21.57
N SER A 323 -0.42 18.40 20.86
CA SER A 323 -1.83 17.99 20.87
C SER A 323 -2.04 16.55 20.37
N ILE A 324 -1.25 16.15 19.37
CA ILE A 324 -1.22 14.75 18.90
C ILE A 324 -0.68 13.86 20.01
N ALA A 325 0.46 14.20 20.63
CA ALA A 325 1.04 13.42 21.73
C ALA A 325 0.04 13.24 22.89
N ASP A 326 -0.57 14.33 23.37
CA ASP A 326 -1.58 14.32 24.42
C ASP A 326 -2.77 13.41 24.05
N THR A 327 -3.16 13.41 22.76
CA THR A 327 -4.21 12.53 22.27
C THR A 327 -3.79 11.07 22.19
N LEU A 328 -2.58 10.80 21.70
CA LEU A 328 -2.02 9.46 21.57
C LEU A 328 -1.89 8.76 22.93
N SER A 329 -1.65 9.50 24.01
CA SER A 329 -1.57 8.97 25.38
C SER A 329 -2.83 8.27 25.87
N ARG A 330 -3.97 8.48 25.19
CA ARG A 330 -5.26 7.86 25.53
C ARG A 330 -5.47 6.50 24.88
N PHE A 331 -4.68 6.13 23.87
CA PHE A 331 -4.77 4.82 23.25
C PHE A 331 -3.94 3.81 24.03
N ARG A 332 -4.53 2.64 24.30
CA ARG A 332 -3.90 1.59 25.11
C ARG A 332 -3.08 0.61 24.29
N ASP A 333 -3.57 0.29 23.08
CA ASP A 333 -3.06 -0.80 22.26
C ASP A 333 -2.68 -0.33 20.84
N LEU A 334 -2.46 0.98 20.66
CA LEU A 334 -2.10 1.55 19.36
C LEU A 334 -0.67 1.15 19.00
N VAL A 335 -0.53 0.38 17.94
CA VAL A 335 0.76 -0.14 17.43
C VAL A 335 1.28 0.72 16.29
N GLU A 336 0.38 1.25 15.46
CA GLU A 336 0.74 2.00 14.26
C GLU A 336 -0.08 3.29 14.14
N PHE A 337 0.63 4.41 14.00
CA PHE A 337 0.05 5.73 13.81
C PHE A 337 0.65 6.40 12.58
N ARG A 338 -0.16 6.58 11.54
CA ARG A 338 0.27 7.28 10.33
C ARG A 338 -0.38 8.66 10.29
N TYR A 339 0.42 9.69 10.14
CA TYR A 339 -0.05 11.07 10.05
C TYR A 339 0.51 11.72 8.78
N ASP A 340 -0.16 11.41 7.67
CA ASP A 340 0.27 11.82 6.35
C ASP A 340 -0.30 13.19 6.01
N VAL A 341 0.49 13.95 5.26
CA VAL A 341 0.03 15.17 4.60
C VAL A 341 0.09 14.90 3.10
N SER A 342 -1.03 15.07 2.40
CA SER A 342 -1.11 14.96 0.94
C SER A 342 -1.16 16.36 0.31
N GLY A 343 -0.30 16.63 -0.67
CA GLY A 343 -0.33 17.87 -1.45
C GLY A 343 0.77 17.94 -2.52
N PRO A 344 0.59 18.74 -3.58
CA PRO A 344 1.52 18.82 -4.74
C PRO A 344 2.90 19.41 -4.42
N HIS A 345 3.11 19.94 -3.21
CA HIS A 345 4.34 20.64 -2.79
C HIS A 345 4.92 20.08 -1.49
N LEU A 346 4.93 18.77 -1.32
CA LEU A 346 5.58 18.11 -0.18
C LEU A 346 7.12 18.18 -0.29
N CYS A 347 7.66 19.39 -0.31
CA CYS A 347 9.10 19.67 -0.20
C CYS A 347 9.56 19.62 1.26
N LEU A 348 9.15 18.60 2.02
CA LEU A 348 9.51 18.42 3.43
C LEU A 348 10.79 17.61 3.65
N ARG A 349 11.52 17.31 2.57
CA ARG A 349 12.77 16.53 2.62
C ARG A 349 13.97 17.44 2.84
N THR A 350 13.91 18.29 3.84
CA THR A 350 15.09 19.00 4.36
C THR A 350 15.62 18.27 5.58
N LYS A 351 16.93 18.36 5.86
CA LYS A 351 17.52 17.78 7.08
C LYS A 351 16.78 18.25 8.34
N SER A 352 16.47 19.55 8.41
CA SER A 352 15.69 20.14 9.51
C SER A 352 14.26 19.59 9.63
N GLY A 353 13.62 19.29 8.49
CA GLY A 353 12.31 18.64 8.48
C GLY A 353 12.37 17.22 9.02
N ILE A 354 13.44 16.47 8.72
CA ILE A 354 13.66 15.12 9.28
C ILE A 354 13.97 15.18 10.77
N ASP A 355 14.79 16.13 11.22
CA ASP A 355 15.04 16.33 12.66
C ASP A 355 13.74 16.63 13.42
N THR A 356 12.88 17.49 12.86
CA THR A 356 11.60 17.86 13.49
C THR A 356 10.62 16.68 13.50
N SER A 357 10.62 15.88 12.43
CA SER A 357 9.88 14.62 12.32
C SER A 357 10.32 13.60 13.37
N LEU A 358 11.63 13.40 13.55
CA LEU A 358 12.17 12.52 14.59
C LEU A 358 11.74 12.99 15.99
N GLN A 359 11.85 14.29 16.29
CA GLN A 359 11.41 14.83 17.58
C GLN A 359 9.91 14.62 17.84
N ALA A 360 9.08 14.81 16.82
CA ALA A 360 7.65 14.52 16.90
C ALA A 360 7.38 13.04 17.19
N VAL A 361 8.05 12.13 16.48
CA VAL A 361 7.89 10.68 16.64
C VAL A 361 8.37 10.20 18.01
N ILE A 362 9.49 10.72 18.52
CA ILE A 362 9.94 10.44 19.90
C ILE A 362 8.88 10.89 20.90
N SER A 363 8.35 12.11 20.75
CA SER A 363 7.29 12.64 21.61
C SER A 363 6.03 11.75 21.59
N TRP A 364 5.60 11.33 20.40
CA TRP A 364 4.44 10.45 20.22
C TRP A 364 4.67 9.05 20.79
N GLY A 365 5.86 8.47 20.59
CA GLY A 365 6.24 7.17 21.14
C GLY A 365 6.34 7.15 22.67
N ASN A 366 6.75 8.26 23.27
CA ASN A 366 6.76 8.45 24.72
C ASN A 366 5.35 8.59 25.27
N ALA A 367 4.48 9.31 24.56
CA ALA A 367 3.07 9.45 24.94
C ALA A 367 2.30 8.13 24.81
N CYS A 368 2.60 7.32 23.78
CA CYS A 368 1.95 6.04 23.51
C CYS A 368 3.00 4.90 23.48
N PRO A 369 3.33 4.27 24.62
CA PRO A 369 4.38 3.25 24.71
C PRO A 369 4.16 2.01 23.85
N THR A 370 2.92 1.70 23.46
CA THR A 370 2.62 0.58 22.55
C THR A 370 2.95 0.88 21.10
N LEU A 371 3.19 2.15 20.75
CA LEU A 371 3.45 2.57 19.38
C LEU A 371 4.78 1.98 18.90
N ARG A 372 4.74 1.26 17.78
CA ARG A 372 5.88 0.60 17.13
C ARG A 372 6.18 1.15 15.75
N LYS A 373 5.16 1.67 15.05
CA LYS A 373 5.31 2.28 13.74
C LYS A 373 4.67 3.65 13.74
N CYS A 374 5.36 4.60 13.12
CA CYS A 374 4.83 5.94 12.99
C CYS A 374 5.15 6.56 11.63
N THR A 375 4.22 7.29 11.05
CA THR A 375 4.51 8.15 9.88
C THR A 375 4.28 9.59 10.26
N ALA A 376 5.31 10.40 10.09
CA ALA A 376 5.27 11.82 10.40
C ALA A 376 4.76 12.65 9.19
N PRO A 377 4.46 13.94 9.38
CA PRO A 377 3.90 14.80 8.33
C PRO A 377 4.77 14.89 7.06
N ASN A 378 6.07 14.69 7.19
CA ASN A 378 7.03 14.65 6.09
C ASN A 378 7.05 13.31 5.32
N GLN A 379 6.11 12.40 5.62
CA GLN A 379 5.97 11.06 5.04
C GLN A 379 7.15 10.12 5.29
N VAL A 380 8.04 10.46 6.24
CA VAL A 380 9.04 9.49 6.70
C VAL A 380 8.35 8.47 7.59
N HIS A 381 8.50 7.20 7.22
CA HIS A 381 8.04 6.07 8.00
C HIS A 381 9.13 5.70 9.02
N TRP A 382 8.74 5.63 10.29
CA TRP A 382 9.60 5.34 11.41
C TRP A 382 9.15 4.04 12.09
N LYS A 383 10.13 3.21 12.45
CA LYS A 383 9.96 1.95 13.18
C LYS A 383 10.71 2.06 14.50
N ARG A 384 10.03 1.71 15.60
CA ARG A 384 10.64 1.61 16.93
C ARG A 384 11.33 0.26 17.05
N LEU A 385 12.56 0.25 17.53
CA LEU A 385 13.29 -1.01 17.73
C LEU A 385 12.68 -1.79 18.91
N SER A 386 12.34 -3.07 18.71
CA SER A 386 11.57 -3.87 19.67
C SER A 386 12.22 -4.00 21.05
N ASN A 387 13.55 -3.91 21.13
CA ASN A 387 14.34 -4.04 22.36
C ASN A 387 14.73 -2.68 22.97
N MET A 388 14.31 -1.57 22.36
CA MET A 388 14.73 -0.23 22.74
C MET A 388 13.54 0.72 22.71
N GLU A 389 12.98 0.99 23.87
CA GLU A 389 11.79 1.83 23.99
C GLU A 389 12.03 3.25 23.46
N ASP A 390 13.24 3.80 23.44
CA ASP A 390 13.42 5.21 23.05
C ASP A 390 14.05 5.40 21.66
N VAL A 391 14.25 4.31 20.91
CA VAL A 391 14.98 4.35 19.64
C VAL A 391 14.03 4.11 18.47
N TRP A 392 13.90 5.14 17.65
CA TRP A 392 13.19 5.11 16.38
C TRP A 392 14.20 5.13 15.25
N VAL A 393 13.94 4.41 14.17
CA VAL A 393 14.74 4.41 12.94
C VAL A 393 13.82 4.53 11.73
N PRO A 394 14.25 5.12 10.60
CA PRO A 394 13.48 5.09 9.36
C PRO A 394 13.25 3.63 8.87
N GLU A 395 12.07 3.32 8.31
CA GLU A 395 11.73 1.99 7.76
C GLU A 395 12.35 1.76 6.36
N ASP A 396 12.34 0.53 5.84
CA ASP A 396 13.23 0.10 4.73
C ASP A 396 12.92 0.72 3.34
N ASP A 397 11.71 1.26 3.13
CA ASP A 397 11.28 1.88 1.87
C ASP A 397 11.70 3.36 1.77
N VAL A 398 12.74 3.75 2.49
CA VAL A 398 13.06 5.15 2.75
C VAL A 398 14.02 5.72 1.71
N ASP A 399 13.68 6.94 1.30
CA ASP A 399 14.49 7.81 0.44
C ASP A 399 15.98 7.81 0.86
N PRO A 400 16.93 7.58 -0.07
CA PRO A 400 18.37 7.69 0.18
C PRO A 400 18.77 8.93 0.97
N PHE A 401 18.08 10.07 0.79
CA PHE A 401 18.32 11.29 1.53
C PHE A 401 18.14 11.15 3.06
N VAL A 402 17.15 10.39 3.51
CA VAL A 402 16.89 10.16 4.94
C VAL A 402 17.93 9.21 5.52
N ILE A 403 18.41 8.25 4.73
CA ILE A 403 19.52 7.38 5.11
C ILE A 403 20.80 8.18 5.27
N ASP A 404 21.14 9.04 4.30
CA ASP A 404 22.29 9.94 4.38
C ASP A 404 22.23 10.82 5.64
N TRP A 405 21.06 11.40 5.94
CA TRP A 405 20.85 12.18 7.17
C TRP A 405 21.08 11.34 8.44
N MET A 406 20.57 10.11 8.48
CA MET A 406 20.74 9.24 9.66
C MET A 406 22.20 8.87 9.85
N LEU A 407 22.92 8.54 8.78
CA LEU A 407 24.35 8.23 8.78
C LEU A 407 25.16 9.40 9.32
N GLU A 408 24.90 10.61 8.83
CA GLU A 408 25.55 11.83 9.30
C GLU A 408 25.30 12.02 10.81
N ARG A 409 24.07 11.89 11.29
CA ARG A 409 23.75 12.02 12.72
C ARG A 409 24.41 10.95 13.59
N LEU A 410 24.53 9.72 13.10
CA LEU A 410 25.25 8.64 13.79
C LEU A 410 26.75 8.92 13.84
N GLN A 411 27.35 9.36 12.73
CA GLN A 411 28.78 9.73 12.65
C GLN A 411 29.13 10.84 13.64
N HIS A 412 28.24 11.82 13.80
CA HIS A 412 28.41 12.93 14.73
C HIS A 412 27.96 12.61 16.17
N LYS A 413 27.44 11.41 16.45
CA LYS A 413 26.88 11.01 17.76
C LYS A 413 25.74 11.91 18.25
N GLU A 414 24.98 12.45 17.30
CA GLU A 414 23.85 13.35 17.56
C GLU A 414 22.50 12.62 17.46
N TYR A 415 22.49 11.38 16.96
CA TYR A 415 21.28 10.58 16.85
C TYR A 415 20.79 10.11 18.25
N PRO A 416 19.52 10.30 18.62
CA PRO A 416 18.98 9.83 19.89
C PRO A 416 19.14 8.31 20.07
N GLY A 417 19.90 7.91 21.09
CA GLY A 417 20.18 6.50 21.37
C GLY A 417 21.18 5.84 20.41
N TRP A 418 22.06 6.62 19.76
CA TRP A 418 23.12 6.10 18.89
C TRP A 418 23.98 5.03 19.57
N GLU A 419 24.23 5.12 20.88
CA GLU A 419 25.00 4.12 21.63
C GLU A 419 24.28 2.76 21.62
N LYS A 420 22.95 2.79 21.80
CA LYS A 420 22.13 1.58 21.79
C LYS A 420 22.09 0.99 20.39
N ILE A 421 21.94 1.83 19.36
CA ILE A 421 22.02 1.40 17.95
C ILE A 421 23.35 0.70 17.71
N LEU A 422 24.47 1.29 18.10
CA LEU A 422 25.79 0.68 17.93
C LEU A 422 25.90 -0.68 18.60
N VAL A 423 25.35 -0.88 19.80
CA VAL A 423 25.36 -2.21 20.46
C VAL A 423 24.61 -3.25 19.62
N VAL A 424 23.44 -2.90 19.08
CA VAL A 424 22.69 -3.81 18.18
C VAL A 424 23.47 -4.08 16.90
N LEU A 425 24.09 -3.05 16.33
CA LEU A 425 24.94 -3.21 15.14
C LEU A 425 26.13 -4.11 15.43
N GLU A 426 26.82 -3.92 16.55
CA GLU A 426 27.94 -4.75 17.00
C GLU A 426 27.51 -6.21 17.19
N ASP A 427 26.38 -6.46 17.85
CA ASP A 427 25.81 -7.79 18.02
C ASP A 427 25.51 -8.45 16.66
N HIS A 428 24.95 -7.70 15.71
CA HIS A 428 24.69 -8.19 14.36
C HIS A 428 25.96 -8.44 13.54
N ILE A 429 26.99 -7.61 13.67
CA ILE A 429 28.31 -7.83 13.04
C ILE A 429 28.96 -9.08 13.62
N VAL A 430 28.86 -9.29 14.94
CA VAL A 430 29.38 -10.50 15.59
C VAL A 430 28.62 -11.73 15.11
N VAL A 431 27.30 -11.68 15.00
CA VAL A 431 26.49 -12.79 14.46
C VAL A 431 26.80 -13.03 12.98
N ALA A 432 26.90 -12.00 12.15
CA ALA A 432 27.24 -12.12 10.73
C ALA A 432 28.66 -12.70 10.54
N SER A 433 29.64 -12.21 11.30
CA SER A 433 31.00 -12.75 11.29
C SER A 433 31.10 -14.17 11.85
N MET A 434 30.25 -14.54 12.82
CA MET A 434 30.12 -15.91 13.31
C MET A 434 29.46 -16.84 12.30
N MET A 435 28.40 -16.40 11.62
CA MET A 435 27.74 -17.16 10.55
C MET A 435 28.62 -17.34 9.32
N GLN A 436 29.57 -16.43 9.09
CA GLN A 436 30.57 -16.55 8.04
C GLN A 436 31.76 -17.46 8.44
N SER A 437 31.92 -17.83 9.72
CA SER A 437 33.21 -18.30 10.29
C SER A 437 33.71 -19.70 9.90
N SER A 438 32.97 -20.52 9.15
CA SER A 438 33.51 -21.79 8.61
C SER A 438 34.19 -21.62 7.24
N ASP A 439 33.66 -20.75 6.37
CA ASP A 439 34.20 -20.53 5.01
C ASP A 439 34.99 -19.22 4.89
N THR A 440 34.72 -18.23 5.74
CA THR A 440 35.37 -16.92 5.67
C THR A 440 36.80 -16.92 6.21
N LYS A 441 37.16 -17.88 7.08
CA LYS A 441 38.57 -18.16 7.41
C LYS A 441 39.34 -18.76 6.23
N SER A 442 38.68 -19.57 5.39
CA SER A 442 39.27 -20.10 4.15
C SER A 442 39.49 -18.94 3.16
N PHE A 443 38.46 -18.13 2.95
CA PHE A 443 38.51 -16.97 2.07
C PHE A 443 39.51 -15.90 2.54
N GLN A 444 39.56 -15.57 3.84
CA GLN A 444 40.58 -14.66 4.39
C GLN A 444 42.00 -15.23 4.29
N THR A 445 42.19 -16.54 4.50
CA THR A 445 43.51 -17.17 4.33
C THR A 445 43.93 -17.15 2.85
N GLU A 446 42.99 -17.38 1.94
CA GLU A 446 43.21 -17.32 0.49
C GLU A 446 43.52 -15.88 0.05
N MET A 447 42.72 -14.90 0.47
CA MET A 447 42.89 -13.47 0.17
C MET A 447 44.18 -12.88 0.78
N CYS A 448 44.58 -13.29 1.98
CA CYS A 448 45.85 -12.87 2.59
C CYS A 448 47.07 -13.55 1.95
N SER A 449 46.87 -14.61 1.16
CA SER A 449 47.95 -15.29 0.41
C SER A 449 48.14 -14.75 -1.00
N LEU A 450 47.23 -13.90 -1.49
CA LEU A 450 47.33 -13.29 -2.82
C LEU A 450 48.41 -12.20 -2.84
N SER A 451 49.24 -12.25 -3.88
CA SER A 451 50.09 -11.13 -4.25
C SER A 451 49.25 -9.91 -4.65
N LYS A 452 49.86 -8.72 -4.59
CA LYS A 452 49.20 -7.45 -4.95
C LYS A 452 48.67 -7.47 -6.39
N GLU A 453 49.31 -8.21 -7.29
CA GLU A 453 48.88 -8.42 -8.66
C GLU A 453 47.64 -9.34 -8.77
N GLU A 454 47.56 -10.40 -7.96
CA GLU A 454 46.43 -11.32 -7.95
C GLU A 454 45.17 -10.67 -7.37
N TYR A 455 45.33 -9.86 -6.31
CA TYR A 455 44.24 -9.08 -5.74
C TYR A 455 43.65 -8.07 -6.73
N ARG A 456 44.51 -7.41 -7.53
CA ARG A 456 44.08 -6.53 -8.62
C ARG A 456 43.32 -7.27 -9.71
N ALA A 457 43.74 -8.50 -10.04
CA ALA A 457 43.07 -9.32 -11.06
C ALA A 457 41.66 -9.74 -10.63
N VAL A 458 41.47 -10.09 -9.35
CA VAL A 458 40.15 -10.41 -8.77
C VAL A 458 39.22 -9.20 -8.84
N ILE A 459 39.66 -8.02 -8.39
CA ILE A 459 38.84 -6.80 -8.47
C ILE A 459 38.45 -6.45 -9.91
N GLU A 460 39.39 -6.53 -10.86
CA GLU A 460 39.11 -6.16 -12.24
C GLU A 460 38.23 -7.20 -12.97
N SER A 461 38.19 -8.44 -12.46
CA SER A 461 37.24 -9.48 -12.88
C SER A 461 35.82 -9.21 -12.37
N GLU A 462 35.64 -8.81 -11.11
CA GLU A 462 34.33 -8.51 -10.53
C GLU A 462 33.74 -7.23 -11.11
N LYS A 463 34.59 -6.22 -11.33
CA LYS A 463 34.21 -4.98 -12.02
C LYS A 463 33.68 -5.27 -13.42
N LYS A 464 34.25 -6.25 -14.12
CA LYS A 464 33.77 -6.68 -15.45
C LYS A 464 32.40 -7.35 -15.37
N VAL A 465 32.16 -8.18 -14.34
CA VAL A 465 30.85 -8.81 -14.09
C VAL A 465 29.78 -7.77 -13.78
N LEU A 466 30.07 -6.79 -12.92
CA LEU A 466 29.13 -5.72 -12.57
C LEU A 466 28.78 -4.81 -13.76
N LEU A 467 29.76 -4.47 -14.59
CA LEU A 467 29.52 -3.70 -15.83
C LEU A 467 28.72 -4.49 -16.88
N GLU A 468 28.78 -5.82 -16.84
CA GLU A 468 28.02 -6.70 -17.73
C GLU A 468 26.58 -6.89 -17.23
N VAL A 469 26.36 -6.92 -15.92
CA VAL A 469 25.03 -6.88 -15.30
C VAL A 469 24.34 -5.54 -15.57
N ASP A 470 25.03 -4.41 -15.40
CA ASP A 470 24.52 -3.05 -15.69
C ASP A 470 24.08 -2.90 -17.16
N ARG A 471 24.89 -3.37 -18.12
CA ARG A 471 24.51 -3.43 -19.54
C ARG A 471 23.27 -4.27 -19.83
N ASN A 472 23.04 -5.32 -19.04
CA ASN A 472 21.90 -6.21 -19.24
C ASN A 472 20.62 -5.65 -18.60
N LEU A 473 20.75 -4.71 -17.64
CA LEU A 473 19.64 -4.06 -16.94
C LEU A 473 19.24 -2.72 -17.58
N SER A 474 20.11 -2.06 -18.33
CA SER A 474 19.86 -0.72 -18.92
C SER A 474 18.85 -0.66 -20.09
N ASN A 475 17.94 -1.63 -20.23
CA ASN A 475 16.90 -1.61 -21.28
C ASN A 475 15.49 -1.28 -20.74
N ASP A 476 15.32 -1.12 -19.43
CA ASP A 476 14.06 -0.68 -18.82
C ASP A 476 14.28 0.64 -18.07
N ASP A 477 13.55 1.68 -18.48
CA ASP A 477 13.75 3.11 -18.13
C ASP A 477 13.38 3.50 -16.67
N GLU A 478 13.22 2.56 -15.75
CA GLU A 478 12.96 2.89 -14.34
C GLU A 478 13.66 1.89 -13.40
N ASP A 479 14.96 2.11 -13.18
CA ASP A 479 15.69 1.45 -12.09
C ASP A 479 15.80 2.41 -10.88
N PRO A 480 15.26 2.04 -9.69
CA PRO A 480 15.37 2.85 -8.47
C PRO A 480 16.77 2.87 -7.86
N PHE A 481 17.74 2.11 -8.40
CA PHE A 481 19.10 2.04 -7.87
C PHE A 481 20.09 2.93 -8.65
N ASP A 482 20.59 3.99 -8.00
CA ASP A 482 21.68 4.84 -8.51
C ASP A 482 23.04 4.13 -8.36
N ILE A 483 23.23 3.08 -9.17
CA ILE A 483 24.48 2.32 -9.30
C ILE A 483 25.69 3.25 -9.58
N PRO A 484 25.58 4.30 -10.43
CA PRO A 484 26.65 5.27 -10.63
C PRO A 484 27.12 5.94 -9.33
N ARG A 485 26.21 6.28 -8.42
CA ARG A 485 26.56 6.88 -7.12
C ARG A 485 27.23 5.89 -6.18
N PHE A 486 26.79 4.63 -6.15
CA PHE A 486 27.46 3.57 -5.37
C PHE A 486 28.89 3.33 -5.89
N LEU A 487 29.07 3.30 -7.21
CA LEU A 487 30.38 3.20 -7.83
C LEU A 487 31.25 4.44 -7.60
N ASP A 488 30.66 5.64 -7.51
CA ASP A 488 31.38 6.88 -7.16
C ASP A 488 31.92 6.84 -5.72
N ILE A 489 31.16 6.28 -4.77
CA ILE A 489 31.61 6.08 -3.38
C ILE A 489 32.79 5.10 -3.31
N ILE A 490 32.70 3.97 -4.03
CA ILE A 490 33.81 3.00 -4.14
C ILE A 490 35.02 3.62 -4.84
N LYS A 491 34.80 4.47 -5.84
CA LYS A 491 35.86 5.16 -6.58
C LYS A 491 36.56 6.22 -5.72
N ARG A 492 35.82 6.97 -4.89
CA ARG A 492 36.41 7.89 -3.89
C ARG A 492 37.27 7.15 -2.86
N TYR A 493 36.87 5.94 -2.45
CA TYR A 493 37.70 5.08 -1.59
C TYR A 493 38.99 4.62 -2.31
N ARG A 494 38.90 4.31 -3.60
CA ARG A 494 40.04 3.92 -4.45
C ARG A 494 41.01 5.08 -4.74
N ASP A 495 40.49 6.30 -4.93
CA ASP A 495 41.26 7.47 -5.34
C ASP A 495 41.81 8.29 -4.15
N CYS A 496 41.54 7.86 -2.90
CA CYS A 496 42.28 8.30 -1.72
C CYS A 496 43.71 7.75 -1.76
N ASP A 497 44.57 8.38 -2.55
CA ASP A 497 46.02 8.16 -2.52
C ASP A 497 46.59 8.74 -1.22
N CYS A 498 46.95 7.87 -0.29
CA CYS A 498 47.61 8.23 0.95
C CYS A 498 49.04 8.69 0.66
N GLN A 499 49.26 10.00 0.59
CA GLN A 499 50.60 10.58 0.76
C GLN A 499 50.72 11.59 1.90
N ASP A 500 49.66 11.93 2.62
CA ASP A 500 49.78 12.78 3.82
C ASP A 500 48.99 12.26 5.02
N ASP A 501 49.58 12.50 6.19
CA ASP A 501 49.37 11.93 7.53
C ASP A 501 48.03 12.30 8.21
N ASP A 502 46.96 12.53 7.45
CA ASP A 502 45.66 12.93 8.00
C ASP A 502 44.79 11.69 8.31
N SER A 503 45.19 10.98 9.37
CA SER A 503 44.50 9.83 9.99
C SER A 503 43.00 10.06 10.28
N SER A 504 42.53 11.31 10.24
CA SER A 504 41.14 11.69 10.46
C SER A 504 40.22 11.37 9.28
N GLN A 505 40.72 11.37 8.04
CA GLN A 505 39.90 11.19 6.84
C GLN A 505 39.72 9.70 6.49
N MET A 506 40.77 8.88 6.67
CA MET A 506 40.71 7.44 6.44
C MET A 506 39.80 6.72 7.45
N GLY A 507 39.75 7.21 8.70
CA GLY A 507 38.83 6.72 9.73
C GLY A 507 37.36 7.00 9.40
N ARG A 508 37.07 8.15 8.77
CA ARG A 508 35.70 8.50 8.35
C ARG A 508 35.21 7.62 7.21
N THR A 509 36.04 7.41 6.17
CA THR A 509 35.64 6.59 5.01
C THR A 509 35.49 5.11 5.39
N ALA A 510 36.35 4.59 6.29
CA ALA A 510 36.21 3.23 6.81
C ALA A 510 34.95 3.05 7.69
N GLN A 511 34.59 4.06 8.49
CA GLN A 511 33.34 4.07 9.25
C GLN A 511 32.12 4.13 8.32
N GLU A 512 32.16 4.92 7.25
CA GLU A 512 31.07 5.01 6.27
C GLU A 512 30.86 3.68 5.53
N VAL A 513 31.94 3.02 5.10
CA VAL A 513 31.88 1.68 4.46
C VAL A 513 31.39 0.61 5.44
N LEU A 514 31.84 0.66 6.70
CA LEU A 514 31.38 -0.27 7.74
C LEU A 514 29.88 -0.07 8.02
N VAL A 515 29.42 1.17 8.19
CA VAL A 515 28.00 1.45 8.46
C VAL A 515 27.14 1.11 7.25
N LEU A 516 27.59 1.37 6.02
CA LEU A 516 26.89 0.92 4.81
C LEU A 516 26.84 -0.61 4.70
N GLY A 517 27.93 -1.32 5.02
CA GLY A 517 27.97 -2.78 5.07
C GLY A 517 27.07 -3.37 6.17
N ILE A 518 26.95 -2.68 7.31
CA ILE A 518 26.06 -3.05 8.42
C ILE A 518 24.60 -2.79 8.06
N LEU A 519 24.27 -1.63 7.48
CA LEU A 519 22.92 -1.34 7.01
C LEU A 519 22.52 -2.31 5.90
N PHE A 520 23.45 -2.67 5.01
CA PHE A 520 23.25 -3.72 4.01
C PHE A 520 23.10 -5.12 4.64
N SER A 521 23.76 -5.41 5.76
CA SER A 521 23.60 -6.68 6.49
C SER A 521 22.28 -6.74 7.27
N LEU A 522 21.84 -5.63 7.87
CA LEU A 522 20.51 -5.49 8.47
C LEU A 522 19.41 -5.58 7.39
N TRP A 523 19.64 -4.95 6.23
CA TRP A 523 18.83 -5.05 5.02
C TRP A 523 18.72 -6.51 4.56
N GLN A 524 19.83 -7.23 4.47
CA GLN A 524 19.80 -8.66 4.15
C GLN A 524 19.14 -9.50 5.25
N TYR A 525 19.27 -9.18 6.53
CA TYR A 525 18.74 -10.04 7.59
C TYR A 525 17.21 -9.99 7.73
N ASP A 526 16.59 -8.81 7.65
CA ASP A 526 15.13 -8.70 7.62
C ASP A 526 14.56 -9.21 6.26
N PHE A 527 15.28 -9.03 5.16
CA PHE A 527 14.96 -9.64 3.85
C PHE A 527 15.10 -11.17 3.84
N VAL A 528 16.12 -11.73 4.51
CA VAL A 528 16.39 -13.17 4.66
C VAL A 528 15.42 -13.80 5.67
N LEU A 529 14.97 -13.08 6.70
CA LEU A 529 13.89 -13.54 7.58
C LEU A 529 12.53 -13.50 6.85
N ALA A 530 12.27 -12.48 6.03
CA ALA A 530 11.08 -12.39 5.19
C ALA A 530 11.07 -13.41 4.05
N LEU A 531 12.23 -13.71 3.47
CA LEU A 531 12.44 -14.77 2.48
C LEU A 531 12.37 -16.14 3.13
N GLY A 532 13.00 -16.37 4.28
CA GLY A 532 12.94 -17.64 5.01
C GLY A 532 11.50 -18.02 5.36
N LYS A 533 10.71 -17.04 5.80
CA LYS A 533 9.27 -17.21 6.09
C LYS A 533 8.40 -17.43 4.83
N LYS A 534 8.91 -17.10 3.64
CA LYS A 534 8.29 -17.39 2.33
C LYS A 534 8.85 -18.65 1.66
N PHE A 535 10.08 -19.06 2.00
CA PHE A 535 10.80 -20.20 1.43
C PHE A 535 10.44 -21.52 2.12
N ASP A 536 9.98 -21.48 3.38
CA ASP A 536 9.43 -22.67 4.06
C ASP A 536 8.22 -23.28 3.32
N ASP A 537 7.56 -22.52 2.44
CA ASP A 537 6.39 -22.96 1.66
C ASP A 537 6.69 -23.32 0.17
N ALA A 538 7.93 -23.22 -0.33
CA ALA A 538 8.20 -23.38 -1.77
C ALA A 538 9.52 -24.10 -2.16
N PHE A 539 9.37 -25.41 -2.42
CA PHE A 539 10.15 -26.31 -3.28
C PHE A 539 11.68 -26.44 -3.20
N ALA A 540 12.07 -27.72 -3.15
CA ALA A 540 13.38 -28.26 -3.48
C ALA A 540 13.73 -28.14 -4.98
N SER A 541 14.80 -27.42 -5.31
CA SER A 541 15.51 -27.54 -6.59
C SER A 541 17.02 -27.25 -6.40
N PRO A 542 17.93 -28.16 -6.79
CA PRO A 542 19.38 -27.98 -6.61
C PRO A 542 20.01 -26.82 -7.41
N ARG A 543 19.28 -26.21 -8.37
CA ARG A 543 19.81 -25.10 -9.18
C ARG A 543 19.70 -23.73 -8.53
N ALA A 544 18.79 -23.54 -7.56
CA ALA A 544 18.73 -22.30 -6.79
C ALA A 544 19.90 -22.19 -5.78
N LEU A 545 20.40 -23.32 -5.30
CA LEU A 545 21.57 -23.43 -4.41
C LEU A 545 22.87 -22.96 -5.07
N ALA A 546 23.02 -23.12 -6.39
CA ALA A 546 24.22 -22.69 -7.11
C ALA A 546 24.27 -21.17 -7.32
N LEU A 547 23.11 -20.51 -7.43
CA LEU A 547 23.01 -19.05 -7.53
C LEU A 547 23.14 -18.38 -6.16
N SER A 548 22.66 -19.00 -5.08
CA SER A 548 22.95 -18.52 -3.73
C SER A 548 24.43 -18.63 -3.37
N PHE A 549 25.15 -19.67 -3.85
CA PHE A 549 26.59 -19.80 -3.61
C PHE A 549 27.46 -18.75 -4.32
N LEU A 550 26.99 -18.17 -5.42
CA LEU A 550 27.73 -17.12 -6.16
C LEU A 550 27.45 -15.71 -5.65
N MET A 551 26.34 -15.48 -4.94
CA MET A 551 26.07 -14.19 -4.28
C MET A 551 26.53 -14.15 -2.81
N TYR A 552 26.95 -15.29 -2.24
CA TYR A 552 27.47 -15.41 -0.86
C TYR A 552 28.98 -15.69 -0.79
N GLY A 553 29.73 -15.48 -1.87
CA GLY A 553 31.19 -15.49 -1.88
C GLY A 553 31.74 -14.13 -1.50
#